data_AF-A0A7X7KV26-F1
#
_entry.id   AF-A0A7X7KV26-F1
#
_cell.length_a   1.000
_cell.length_b   1.000
_cell.length_c   1.000
_cell.angle_alpha   90.00
_cell.angle_beta   90.00
_cell.angle_gamma   90.00
#
_symmetry.space_group_name_H-M   'P 1'
#
loop_
_entity.id
_entity.type
_entity.pdbx_description
1 polymer ?
#
loop_
_entity_poly.entity_id
_entity_poly.type
_entity_poly.pdbx_seq_one_letter_code
_entity_poly.pdbx_strand_id
1 'polypeptide(L)' 'CFRSPAFGHDYGVLMTSSPLAGLLARAVVVLDPAGIVRHVQLVPEITQEPDYEAALRVLA' A
#
# COMPACT_ATOMS: atom_id res chain seq x y z
N CYS A 1 9.82 -6.85 5.47
CA CYS A 1 10.24 -5.45 5.35
C CYS A 1 11.76 -5.41 5.51
N PHE A 2 12.48 -4.70 4.63
CA PHE A 2 13.94 -4.78 4.59
C PHE A 2 14.64 -4.38 5.91
N ARG A 3 13.96 -3.65 6.83
CA ARG A 3 14.55 -3.20 8.12
C ARG A 3 13.63 -3.25 9.36
N SER A 4 12.31 -3.08 9.24
CA SER A 4 11.39 -3.12 10.41
C SER A 4 9.95 -3.51 10.02
N PRO A 5 9.32 -4.50 10.71
CA PRO A 5 7.98 -5.00 10.37
C PRO A 5 6.86 -4.09 10.80
N ALA A 6 7.16 -3.11 11.66
CA ALA A 6 6.18 -2.15 12.19
C ALA A 6 5.36 -1.52 11.05
N PHE A 7 6.02 -0.95 10.03
CA PHE A 7 5.30 -0.34 8.91
C PHE A 7 4.33 -1.30 8.21
N GLY A 8 4.76 -2.54 7.95
CA GLY A 8 3.92 -3.53 7.28
C GLY A 8 2.71 -3.94 8.12
N HIS A 9 2.86 -4.01 9.44
CA HIS A 9 1.77 -4.27 10.37
C HIS A 9 0.83 -3.07 10.51
N ASP A 10 1.40 -1.88 10.74
CA ASP A 10 0.66 -0.64 11.00
C ASP A 10 -0.19 -0.23 9.79
N TYR A 11 0.33 -0.43 8.58
CA TYR A 11 -0.39 -0.15 7.32
C TYR A 11 -1.15 -1.36 6.77
N GLY A 12 -1.11 -2.52 7.43
CA GLY A 12 -1.82 -3.72 7.01
C GLY A 12 -1.35 -4.32 5.67
N VAL A 13 -0.11 -4.05 5.26
CA VAL A 13 0.46 -4.49 3.98
C VAL A 13 1.52 -5.58 4.14
N LEU A 14 1.75 -6.11 5.33
CA LEU A 14 2.68 -7.22 5.53
C LEU A 14 2.10 -8.53 4.95
N MET A 15 2.84 -9.17 4.05
CA MET A 15 2.50 -10.51 3.58
C MET A 15 2.88 -11.54 4.64
N THR A 16 1.89 -12.23 5.19
CA THR A 16 2.07 -13.23 6.26
C THR A 16 2.16 -14.67 5.75
N SER A 17 1.78 -14.89 4.48
CA SER A 17 1.78 -16.18 3.80
C SER A 17 2.30 -16.05 2.37
N SER A 18 2.57 -17.17 1.70
CA SER A 18 3.19 -17.31 0.35
C SER A 18 4.73 -17.27 0.35
N PRO A 19 5.39 -17.61 -0.78
CA PRO A 19 6.85 -17.44 -0.93
C PRO A 19 7.34 -16.00 -0.73
N LEU A 20 6.43 -15.01 -0.79
CA LEU A 20 6.71 -13.60 -0.57
C LEU A 20 6.47 -13.17 0.89
N ALA A 21 6.24 -14.12 1.81
CA ALA A 21 6.06 -13.83 3.22
C ALA A 21 7.22 -12.98 3.77
N GLY A 22 6.88 -11.99 4.57
CA GLY A 22 7.83 -11.00 5.05
C GLY A 22 8.11 -9.86 4.07
N LEU A 23 7.52 -9.81 2.87
CA LEU A 23 7.52 -8.63 2.01
C LEU A 23 6.27 -7.76 2.23
N LEU A 24 6.23 -6.61 1.57
CA LEU A 24 5.06 -5.74 1.56
C LEU A 24 4.21 -6.07 0.33
N ALA A 25 2.89 -6.11 0.49
CA ALA A 25 1.95 -6.20 -0.60
C ALA A 25 1.97 -4.92 -1.46
N ARG A 26 1.51 -5.02 -2.71
CA ARG A 26 1.41 -3.86 -3.59
C ARG A 26 0.18 -3.03 -3.21
N ALA A 27 0.42 -1.81 -2.73
CA ALA A 27 -0.62 -0.88 -2.32
C ALA A 27 -0.23 0.57 -2.64
N VAL A 28 -1.24 1.44 -2.80
CA VAL A 28 -1.10 2.88 -2.94
C VAL A 28 -1.89 3.55 -1.82
N VAL A 29 -1.23 4.44 -1.08
CA VAL A 29 -1.86 5.28 -0.05
C VAL A 29 -1.50 6.72 -0.37
N VAL A 30 -2.50 7.59 -0.50
CA VAL A 30 -2.31 9.02 -0.74
C VAL A 30 -2.76 9.77 0.50
N LEU A 31 -1.89 10.66 0.99
CA LEU A 31 -2.12 11.51 2.15
C LEU A 31 -2.09 12.97 1.72
N ASP A 32 -2.90 13.81 2.37
CA ASP A 32 -2.78 15.26 2.25
C ASP A 32 -1.69 15.83 3.19
N PRO A 33 -1.38 17.14 3.14
CA PRO A 33 -0.37 17.75 4.02
C PRO A 33 -0.70 17.70 5.52
N ALA A 34 -1.97 17.49 5.90
CA ALA A 34 -2.39 17.30 7.28
C ALA A 34 -2.28 15.83 7.74
N GLY A 35 -1.83 14.93 6.86
CA GLY A 35 -1.72 13.50 7.12
C GLY A 35 -3.04 12.75 7.01
N ILE A 36 -4.08 13.35 6.42
CA ILE A 36 -5.37 12.69 6.22
C ILE A 36 -5.32 11.83 4.97
N VAL A 37 -5.83 10.61 5.08
CA VAL A 37 -5.92 9.66 3.98
C VAL A 37 -6.95 10.11 2.96
N ARG A 38 -6.53 10.30 1.71
CA ARG A 38 -7.36 10.71 0.57
C ARG A 38 -7.68 9.56 -0.36
N HIS A 39 -6.79 8.56 -0.44
CA HIS A 39 -6.98 7.36 -1.25
C HIS A 39 -6.23 6.18 -0.64
N VAL A 40 -6.83 4.99 -0.72
CA VAL A 40 -6.22 3.71 -0.35
C VAL A 40 -6.59 2.68 -1.39
N GLN A 41 -5.60 1.97 -1.89
CA GLN A 41 -5.79 0.81 -2.75
C GLN A 41 -4.80 -0.28 -2.36
N LEU A 42 -5.31 -1.43 -1.95
CA LEU A 42 -4.56 -2.68 -1.90
C LEU A 42 -4.89 -3.46 -3.17
N VAL A 43 -3.88 -3.82 -3.96
CA VAL A 43 -4.10 -4.53 -5.22
C VAL A 43 -4.41 -6.00 -4.93
N PRO A 44 -5.41 -6.62 -5.59
CA PRO A 44 -5.79 -8.00 -5.33
C PRO A 44 -4.71 -9.02 -5.71
N GLU A 45 -3.85 -8.70 -6.68
CA GLU A 45 -2.74 -9.54 -7.12
C GLU A 45 -1.46 -8.71 -7.30
N ILE A 46 -0.33 -9.20 -6.80
CA ILE A 46 0.92 -8.41 -6.74
C ILE A 46 1.49 -8.04 -8.12
N THR A 47 1.13 -8.80 -9.15
CA THR A 47 1.54 -8.61 -10.55
C THR A 47 0.73 -7.52 -11.25
N GLN A 48 -0.45 -7.17 -10.72
CA GLN A 48 -1.32 -6.16 -11.30
C GLN A 48 -0.87 -4.75 -10.88
N GLU A 49 -1.16 -3.79 -11.75
CA GLU A 49 -0.91 -2.39 -11.45
C GLU A 49 -2.09 -1.79 -10.65
N PRO A 50 -1.81 -0.83 -9.74
CA PRO A 50 -2.85 -0.01 -9.12
C PRO A 50 -3.60 0.85 -10.14
N ASP A 51 -4.75 1.39 -9.76
CA ASP A 51 -5.47 2.40 -10.54
C ASP A 51 -4.81 3.76 -10.28
N TYR A 52 -3.79 4.06 -11.07
CA TYR A 52 -3.05 5.33 -10.94
C TYR A 52 -3.94 6.54 -11.20
N GLU A 53 -4.92 6.44 -12.10
CA GLU A 53 -5.85 7.53 -12.39
C GLU A 53 -6.72 7.84 -11.16
N ALA A 54 -7.17 6.83 -10.42
CA ALA A 54 -7.92 7.02 -9.18
C ALA A 54 -7.05 7.65 -8.09
N ALA A 55 -5.77 7.28 -8.00
CA ALA A 55 -4.83 7.86 -7.05
C ALA A 55 -4.48 9.31 -7.39
N LEU A 56 -4.32 9.65 -8.67
CA LEU A 56 -4.01 11.02 -9.11
C LEU A 56 -5.22 11.95 -8.99
N ARG A 57 -6.45 11.45 -9.19
CA ARG A 57 -7.69 12.24 -9.05
C ARG A 57 -7.86 12.88 -7.68
N VAL A 58 -7.29 12.31 -6.62
CA VAL A 58 -7.40 12.87 -5.26
C VAL A 58 -6.34 13.93 -4.92
N LEU A 59 -5.41 14.21 -5.85
CA LEU A 59 -4.39 15.26 -5.72
C LEU A 59 -4.83 16.62 -6.31
N ALA A 60 -5.91 16.62 -7.10
CA ALA A 60 -6.44 17.80 -7.78
C ALA A 60 -7.40 18.61 -6.88
#